data_AF-A0A1I2PQR0-F1
#
_entry.id   AF-A0A1I2PQR0-F1
#
_cell.length_a   1.000
_cell.length_b   1.000
_cell.length_c   1.000
_cell.angle_alpha   90.00
_cell.angle_beta   90.00
_cell.angle_gamma   90.00
#
_symmetry.space_group_name_H-M   'P 1'
#
loop_
_entity.id
_entity.type
_entity.pdbx_description
1 polymer ?
#
loop_
_entity_poly.entity_id
_entity_poly.type
_entity_poly.pdbx_seq_one_letter_code
_entity_poly.pdbx_strand_id
1 'polypeptide(L)'
;MATVVGSVSFIVGQAYAIKADGTQRILMLGDEVYADEVIRTAADSQVEISMTNGESIALEGGQSWLVSAETYTSAEDYPVDEAVLSDDVASVEAIQQAILEGQDPTLIAEEAAAGNTGDAGPGGNEGSTFELIERTAAEGDPEAGYETIGLAQTQPEIIRETGLFNRAAADTVDTAVVSMTGPGSVVEGETTTDYTVSISQAPTEDLLVTFNYTATDADGSDYTAVNSVTILAGETTATFTIDTLDDALAEGDESFTVSIGSVGTGGLEDVRISPAENAVTTTIVDEPTAGPEDTALISITGAQTIIEGETSGNYTVSVDQLAADVTRPITVELIYSGTAEDGTDFTGVAQVIIPAGSNSVDFSIDTLDDVLAEGSEDFTITLGTITDSNFENIAADASANSV
;
A
#
# COMPACT_ATOMS: atom_id res chain seq x y z
N MET A 1 25.26 23.30 26.38
CA MET A 1 25.24 22.75 25.01
C MET A 1 24.39 21.50 25.08
N ALA A 2 23.48 21.28 24.13
CA ALA A 2 22.66 20.07 24.14
C ALA A 2 23.56 18.86 23.85
N THR A 3 23.55 17.87 24.74
CA THR A 3 24.33 16.64 24.57
C THR A 3 23.55 15.70 23.67
N VAL A 4 24.13 15.26 22.57
CA VAL A 4 23.53 14.25 21.68
C VAL A 4 23.58 12.90 22.38
N VAL A 5 22.45 12.20 22.44
CA VAL A 5 22.30 10.89 23.07
C VAL A 5 22.26 9.77 22.02
N GLY A 6 21.65 10.03 20.86
CA GLY A 6 21.55 9.08 19.76
C GLY A 6 21.03 9.72 18.47
N SER A 7 20.75 8.89 17.46
CA SER A 7 20.09 9.29 16.21
C SER A 7 18.97 8.34 15.83
N VAL A 8 17.97 8.82 15.09
CA VAL A 8 16.84 8.01 14.63
C VAL A 8 17.31 7.02 13.57
N SER A 9 17.24 5.73 13.86
CA SER A 9 17.65 4.64 12.95
C SER A 9 16.50 4.05 12.15
N PHE A 10 15.25 4.25 12.61
CA PHE A 10 14.04 3.81 11.91
C PHE A 10 12.85 4.68 12.32
N ILE A 11 11.96 5.00 11.39
CA ILE A 11 10.73 5.72 11.72
C ILE A 11 9.61 5.40 10.71
N VAL A 12 8.42 5.08 11.21
CA VAL A 12 7.17 4.93 10.46
C VAL A 12 6.11 5.77 11.17
N GLY A 13 5.37 6.60 10.44
CA GLY A 13 4.44 7.56 11.03
C GLY A 13 5.13 8.81 11.62
N GLN A 14 4.45 9.53 12.52
CA GLN A 14 4.94 10.80 13.08
C GLN A 14 5.48 10.62 14.51
N ALA A 15 6.67 11.13 14.78
CA ALA A 15 7.24 11.25 16.12
C ALA A 15 7.81 12.66 16.34
N TYR A 16 7.76 13.13 17.58
CA TYR A 16 8.20 14.47 17.96
C TYR A 16 9.21 14.41 19.09
N ALA A 17 10.29 15.19 18.97
CA ALA A 17 11.15 15.55 20.09
C ALA A 17 10.64 16.86 20.71
N ILE A 18 10.34 16.83 22.00
CA ILE A 18 9.83 17.97 22.77
C ILE A 18 10.93 18.41 23.72
N LYS A 19 11.43 19.64 23.56
CA LYS A 19 12.45 20.20 24.44
C LYS A 19 11.87 20.60 25.79
N ALA A 20 12.75 20.82 26.78
CA ALA A 20 12.37 21.32 28.11
C ALA A 20 11.61 22.68 28.08
N ASP A 21 11.76 23.46 27.01
CA ASP A 21 11.02 24.72 26.79
C ASP A 21 9.62 24.53 26.15
N GLY A 22 9.23 23.28 25.87
CA GLY A 22 7.96 22.91 25.24
C GLY A 22 7.96 22.99 23.71
N THR A 23 9.06 23.42 23.08
CA THR A 23 9.17 23.46 21.62
C THR A 23 9.22 22.05 21.06
N GLN A 24 8.38 21.79 20.05
CA GLN A 24 8.30 20.48 19.40
C GLN A 24 9.02 20.51 18.04
N ARG A 25 9.78 19.45 17.76
CA ARG A 25 10.43 19.19 16.48
C ARG A 25 9.97 17.82 15.98
N ILE A 26 9.54 17.75 14.72
CA ILE A 26 9.26 16.47 14.05
C ILE A 26 10.59 15.74 13.85
N LEU A 27 10.62 14.46 14.21
CA LEU A 27 11.77 13.60 13.99
C LEU A 27 11.72 12.99 12.60
N MET A 28 12.87 12.97 11.93
CA MET A 28 13.10 12.26 10.67
C MET A 28 14.21 11.23 10.83
N LEU A 29 14.30 10.29 9.88
CA LEU A 29 15.39 9.31 9.85
C LEU A 29 16.76 10.02 9.83
N GLY A 30 17.64 9.64 10.75
CA GLY A 30 18.97 10.23 10.91
C GLY A 30 19.03 11.47 11.81
N ASP A 31 17.89 11.99 12.29
CA ASP A 31 17.90 13.13 13.20
C ASP A 31 18.56 12.77 14.53
N GLU A 32 19.38 13.68 15.05
CA GLU A 32 19.96 13.57 16.39
C GLU A 32 18.88 13.79 17.46
N VAL A 33 18.97 13.05 18.56
CA VAL A 33 18.14 13.16 19.75
C VAL A 33 19.01 13.64 20.90
N TYR A 34 18.53 14.66 21.63
CA TYR A 34 19.30 15.33 22.67
C TYR A 34 18.82 14.95 24.08
N ALA A 35 19.75 14.96 25.03
CA ALA A 35 19.42 14.83 26.45
C ALA A 35 18.39 15.90 26.87
N ASP A 36 17.48 15.51 27.75
CA ASP A 36 16.34 16.28 28.28
C ASP A 36 15.22 16.58 27.26
N GLU A 37 15.22 15.95 26.08
CA GLU A 37 14.06 15.91 25.20
C GLU A 37 13.07 14.81 25.63
N VAL A 38 11.79 15.00 25.35
CA VAL A 38 10.77 13.94 25.42
C VAL A 38 10.41 13.53 24.01
N ILE A 39 10.66 12.27 23.66
CA ILE A 39 10.20 11.69 22.40
C ILE A 39 8.77 11.21 22.57
N ARG A 40 7.87 11.60 21.66
CA ARG A 40 6.46 11.20 21.66
C ARG A 40 6.04 10.72 20.29
N THR A 41 5.50 9.52 20.22
CA THR A 41 4.94 8.91 19.00
C THR A 41 3.44 9.19 18.88
N ALA A 42 2.96 9.36 17.65
CA ALA A 42 1.53 9.34 17.33
C ALA A 42 0.95 7.92 17.47
N ALA A 43 -0.37 7.77 17.45
CA ALA A 43 -1.05 6.49 17.73
C ALA A 43 -0.66 5.34 16.78
N ASP A 44 -0.30 5.65 15.53
CA ASP A 44 0.08 4.68 14.50
C ASP A 44 1.54 4.84 14.05
N SER A 45 2.44 5.24 14.96
CA SER A 45 3.85 5.41 14.63
C SER A 45 4.80 4.54 15.43
N GLN A 46 5.95 4.25 14.82
CA GLN A 46 7.05 3.53 15.43
C GLN A 46 8.33 4.33 15.17
N VAL A 47 9.16 4.49 16.19
CA VAL A 47 10.49 5.11 16.05
C VAL A 47 11.53 4.26 16.77
N GLU A 48 12.66 4.03 16.13
CA GLU A 48 13.85 3.43 16.73
C GLU A 48 14.97 4.46 16.76
N ILE A 49 15.62 4.58 17.92
CA ILE A 49 16.73 5.50 18.16
C ILE A 49 17.96 4.65 18.46
N SER A 50 18.98 4.77 17.63
CA SER A 50 20.30 4.19 17.88
C SER A 50 21.11 5.14 18.74
N MET A 51 21.49 4.67 19.91
CA MET A 51 22.26 5.43 20.89
C MET A 51 23.73 5.48 20.53
N THR A 52 24.40 6.54 20.99
CA THR A 52 25.85 6.72 20.81
C THR A 52 26.70 5.63 21.51
N ASN A 53 26.13 4.88 22.44
CA ASN A 53 26.75 3.72 23.10
C ASN A 53 26.57 2.39 22.33
N GLY A 54 25.84 2.38 21.21
CA GLY A 54 25.63 1.21 20.35
C GLY A 54 24.34 0.42 20.58
N GLU A 55 23.51 0.79 21.57
CA GLU A 55 22.19 0.17 21.80
C GLU A 55 21.06 0.89 21.06
N SER A 56 19.86 0.29 21.00
CA SER A 56 18.68 0.93 20.40
C SER A 56 17.47 0.97 21.33
N ILE A 57 16.67 2.03 21.21
CA ILE A 57 15.37 2.18 21.87
C ILE A 57 14.28 2.25 20.81
N ALA A 58 13.31 1.33 20.89
CA ALA A 58 12.11 1.34 20.05
C ALA A 58 10.90 1.85 20.84
N LEU A 59 10.15 2.79 20.27
CA LEU A 59 8.89 3.30 20.79
C LEU A 59 7.77 2.98 19.78
N GLU A 60 6.69 2.40 20.28
CA GLU A 60 5.47 2.11 19.53
C GLU A 60 4.44 3.25 19.66
N GLY A 61 3.31 3.11 18.98
CA GLY A 61 2.32 4.16 18.85
C GLY A 61 1.76 4.63 20.19
N GLY A 62 1.73 5.96 20.39
CA GLY A 62 1.23 6.59 21.61
C GLY A 62 2.16 6.51 22.83
N GLN A 63 3.37 5.97 22.68
CA GLN A 63 4.38 5.94 23.74
C GLN A 63 5.15 7.28 23.84
N SER A 64 5.72 7.52 25.01
CA SER A 64 6.60 8.65 25.24
C SER A 64 7.79 8.24 26.08
N TRP A 65 8.97 8.79 25.76
CA TRP A 65 10.23 8.50 26.43
C TRP A 65 10.99 9.79 26.75
N LEU A 66 11.43 9.93 28.00
CA LEU A 66 12.32 11.02 28.41
C LEU A 66 13.76 10.62 28.13
N VAL A 67 14.45 11.40 27.30
CA VAL A 67 15.83 11.18 26.91
C VAL A 67 16.75 11.60 28.06
N SER A 68 17.10 10.67 28.95
CA SER A 68 18.09 10.91 29.99
C SER A 68 19.39 10.16 29.71
N ALA A 69 20.55 10.81 29.93
CA ALA A 69 21.85 10.15 29.86
C ALA A 69 22.05 9.08 30.94
N GLU A 70 21.18 9.04 31.96
CA GLU A 70 21.28 8.16 33.13
C GLU A 70 20.37 6.92 33.05
N THR A 71 19.74 6.62 31.91
CA THR A 71 18.95 5.37 31.80
C THR A 71 19.82 4.10 31.84
N TYR A 72 21.15 4.23 31.96
CA TYR A 72 22.05 3.11 32.19
C TYR A 72 23.33 3.51 32.95
N THR A 73 23.61 2.85 34.07
CA THR A 73 24.92 2.83 34.73
C THR A 73 25.83 1.87 33.97
N SER A 74 27.03 2.31 33.54
CA SER A 74 27.97 1.46 32.82
C SER A 74 28.44 0.29 33.70
N ALA A 75 28.54 -0.91 33.13
CA ALA A 75 29.11 -2.07 33.83
C ALA A 75 30.58 -1.85 34.24
N GLU A 76 31.27 -0.88 33.62
CA GLU A 76 32.63 -0.48 33.97
C GLU A 76 32.72 0.33 35.28
N ASP A 77 31.60 0.90 35.75
CA ASP A 77 31.51 1.57 37.05
C ASP A 77 31.27 0.58 38.22
N TYR A 78 31.12 -0.71 37.91
CA TYR A 78 31.11 -1.81 38.89
C TYR A 78 32.38 -2.67 38.72
N PRO A 79 33.49 -2.35 39.41
CA PRO A 79 34.63 -3.25 39.45
C PRO A 79 34.22 -4.55 40.16
N VAL A 80 33.91 -5.59 39.38
CA VAL A 80 33.58 -6.95 39.88
C VAL A 80 34.76 -7.66 40.56
N ASP A 81 35.94 -7.05 40.58
CA ASP A 81 37.15 -7.63 41.17
C ASP A 81 37.31 -7.35 42.69
N GLU A 82 36.46 -6.53 43.32
CA GLU A 82 36.46 -6.34 44.78
C GLU A 82 35.33 -7.07 45.51
N ALA A 83 34.47 -7.80 44.80
CA ALA A 83 33.62 -8.82 45.42
C ALA A 83 34.43 -10.11 45.61
N VAL A 84 35.53 -10.00 46.35
CA VAL A 84 36.22 -11.18 46.89
C VAL A 84 35.21 -11.88 47.79
N LEU A 85 34.77 -13.04 47.30
CA LEU A 85 34.13 -14.11 48.04
C LEU A 85 34.66 -14.12 49.48
N SER A 86 33.84 -13.72 50.46
CA SER A 86 34.01 -14.27 51.80
C SER A 86 33.74 -15.78 51.69
N ASP A 87 34.47 -16.59 52.45
CA ASP A 87 34.57 -18.07 52.40
C ASP A 87 33.24 -18.86 52.57
N ASP A 88 32.07 -18.24 52.42
CA ASP A 88 30.75 -18.80 52.75
C ASP A 88 30.04 -19.54 51.62
N VAL A 89 30.76 -19.97 50.60
CA VAL A 89 30.25 -20.98 49.65
C VAL A 89 29.93 -22.31 50.36
N ALA A 90 30.46 -22.55 51.57
CA ALA A 90 30.07 -23.68 52.42
C ALA A 90 28.65 -23.55 53.01
N SER A 91 28.12 -22.32 53.17
CA SER A 91 26.81 -22.08 53.80
C SER A 91 25.65 -22.40 52.85
N VAL A 92 25.80 -22.09 51.56
CA VAL A 92 24.77 -22.30 50.54
C VAL A 92 24.56 -23.79 50.27
N GLU A 93 25.64 -24.57 50.16
CA GLU A 93 25.58 -26.03 50.05
C GLU A 93 25.00 -26.68 51.32
N ALA A 94 25.36 -26.20 52.52
CA ALA A 94 24.84 -26.72 53.78
C ALA A 94 23.33 -26.48 53.95
N ILE A 95 22.85 -25.31 53.54
CA ILE A 95 21.42 -24.97 53.55
C ILE A 95 20.64 -25.84 52.56
N GLN A 96 21.17 -26.07 51.36
CA GLN A 96 20.53 -26.93 50.37
C GLN A 96 20.45 -28.39 50.84
N GLN A 97 21.50 -28.89 51.50
CA GLN A 97 21.52 -30.24 52.07
C GLN A 97 20.49 -30.41 53.21
N ALA A 98 20.37 -29.41 54.09
CA ALA A 98 19.41 -29.42 55.19
C ALA A 98 17.95 -29.45 54.73
N ILE A 99 17.62 -28.72 53.64
CA ILE A 99 16.29 -28.75 53.02
C ILE A 99 15.99 -30.15 52.47
N LEU A 100 16.97 -30.79 51.81
CA LEU A 100 16.80 -32.15 51.29
C LEU A 100 16.61 -33.20 52.39
N GLU A 101 17.21 -32.99 53.56
CA GLU A 101 17.09 -33.86 54.74
C GLU A 101 15.90 -33.52 55.65
N GLY A 102 15.10 -32.49 55.29
CA GLY A 102 13.89 -32.09 56.00
C GLY A 102 14.14 -31.35 57.33
N GLN A 103 15.33 -30.79 57.51
CA GLN A 103 15.68 -29.95 58.66
C GLN A 103 15.31 -28.47 58.41
N ASP A 104 15.10 -27.71 59.50
CA ASP A 104 14.79 -26.28 59.42
C ASP A 104 16.04 -25.46 59.03
N PRO A 105 16.04 -24.77 57.87
CA PRO A 105 17.20 -24.02 57.39
C PRO A 105 17.58 -22.82 58.27
N THR A 106 16.66 -22.35 59.11
CA THR A 106 16.85 -21.16 59.96
C THR A 106 17.79 -21.41 61.15
N LEU A 107 18.11 -22.67 61.44
CA LEU A 107 19.06 -23.05 62.49
C LEU A 107 20.48 -23.31 61.98
N ILE A 108 20.70 -23.23 60.66
CA ILE A 108 21.94 -23.63 59.97
C ILE A 108 22.55 -22.45 59.20
N ALA A 109 21.75 -21.48 58.79
CA ALA A 109 22.25 -20.21 58.27
C ALA A 109 23.00 -19.43 59.38
N GLU A 110 24.05 -18.70 59.00
CA GLU A 110 24.74 -17.81 59.93
C GLU A 110 23.78 -16.71 60.42
N GLU A 111 23.88 -16.32 61.70
CA GLU A 111 22.97 -15.31 62.25
C GLU A 111 23.06 -14.01 61.44
N ALA A 112 21.89 -13.48 61.06
CA ALA A 112 21.82 -12.25 60.29
C ALA A 112 22.63 -11.14 60.98
N ALA A 113 23.55 -10.53 60.23
CA ALA A 113 24.42 -9.45 60.67
C ALA A 113 23.64 -8.20 61.11
N ALA A 114 23.03 -8.26 62.29
CA ALA A 114 22.63 -7.09 63.05
C ALA A 114 23.92 -6.44 63.59
N GLY A 115 24.12 -5.17 63.26
CA GLY A 115 25.42 -4.51 63.33
C GLY A 115 26.13 -4.56 64.69
N ASN A 116 27.44 -4.73 64.59
CA ASN A 116 28.50 -4.32 65.51
C ASN A 116 28.34 -4.73 66.99
N THR A 117 28.93 -5.86 67.35
CA THR A 117 29.36 -6.15 68.74
C THR A 117 30.52 -5.24 69.12
N GLY A 118 30.20 -3.99 69.45
CA GLY A 118 31.16 -3.05 70.02
C GLY A 118 31.66 -3.53 71.38
N ASP A 119 32.93 -3.92 71.41
CA ASP A 119 33.74 -4.12 72.62
C ASP A 119 33.70 -2.85 73.48
N ALA A 120 33.01 -2.92 74.62
CA ALA A 120 32.88 -1.84 75.57
C ALA A 120 34.10 -1.82 76.51
N GLY A 121 35.15 -1.08 76.12
CA GLY A 121 36.09 -0.47 77.05
C GLY A 121 35.44 0.69 77.83
N PRO A 122 35.87 0.99 79.07
CA PRO A 122 35.00 1.47 80.13
C PRO A 122 34.73 2.97 80.05
N GLY A 123 33.47 3.37 79.81
CA GLY A 123 33.05 4.75 79.96
C GLY A 123 31.77 5.14 79.23
N GLY A 124 30.62 4.59 79.63
CA GLY A 124 29.32 5.02 79.12
C GLY A 124 28.18 4.20 79.72
N ASN A 125 27.52 4.77 80.73
CA ASN A 125 26.51 4.14 81.58
C ASN A 125 25.09 4.33 81.00
N GLU A 126 24.61 3.42 80.16
CA GLU A 126 23.17 3.25 79.86
C GLU A 126 22.83 1.77 79.58
N GLY A 127 23.26 0.88 80.49
CA GLY A 127 22.82 -0.51 80.48
C GLY A 127 21.30 -0.60 80.67
N SER A 128 20.60 -1.23 79.73
CA SER A 128 19.24 -1.68 79.97
C SER A 128 19.30 -2.84 80.95
N THR A 129 18.88 -2.60 82.19
CA THR A 129 18.66 -3.64 83.18
C THR A 129 17.29 -4.27 82.92
N PHE A 130 17.23 -5.59 82.81
CA PHE A 130 15.96 -6.30 82.73
C PHE A 130 15.38 -6.38 84.15
N GLU A 131 14.36 -5.58 84.43
CA GLU A 131 13.65 -5.62 85.70
C GLU A 131 12.64 -6.80 85.66
N LEU A 132 12.92 -7.86 86.41
CA LEU A 132 12.02 -9.01 86.52
C LEU A 132 10.84 -8.63 87.42
N ILE A 133 9.72 -8.21 86.82
CA ILE A 133 8.47 -7.94 87.55
C ILE A 133 7.78 -9.29 87.85
N GLU A 134 7.77 -9.71 89.10
CA GLU A 134 6.97 -10.86 89.54
C GLU A 134 5.48 -10.48 89.63
N ARG A 135 4.63 -11.21 88.91
CA ARG A 135 3.18 -10.97 88.82
C ARG A 135 2.49 -11.40 90.14
N THR A 136 2.16 -10.46 91.02
CA THR A 136 1.54 -10.75 92.34
C THR A 136 0.01 -10.63 92.39
N ALA A 137 -0.69 -10.71 91.24
CA ALA A 137 -2.14 -10.58 91.18
C ALA A 137 -2.83 -11.86 90.69
N ALA A 138 -4.00 -12.14 91.27
CA ALA A 138 -4.85 -13.28 90.94
C ALA A 138 -5.27 -13.24 89.47
N GLU A 139 -5.04 -14.35 88.76
CA GLU A 139 -5.56 -14.60 87.43
C GLU A 139 -7.06 -14.85 87.56
N GLY A 140 -7.87 -14.01 86.92
CA GLY A 140 -9.32 -14.19 86.81
C GLY A 140 -9.67 -14.23 85.35
N ASP A 141 -10.44 -15.25 84.94
CA ASP A 141 -11.00 -15.30 83.60
C ASP A 141 -11.88 -14.05 83.40
N PRO A 142 -11.65 -13.26 82.32
CA PRO A 142 -12.48 -12.10 82.07
C PRO A 142 -13.91 -12.56 81.71
N GLU A 143 -14.85 -12.47 82.65
CA GLU A 143 -16.29 -12.78 82.41
C GLU A 143 -17.04 -11.66 81.67
N ALA A 144 -16.36 -10.60 81.25
CA ALA A 144 -16.95 -9.51 80.46
C ALA A 144 -16.38 -9.48 79.04
N GLY A 145 -16.73 -10.52 78.27
CA GLY A 145 -16.61 -10.55 76.81
C GLY A 145 -18.00 -10.75 76.21
N TYR A 146 -18.33 -10.04 75.13
CA TYR A 146 -19.42 -10.47 74.27
C TYR A 146 -19.01 -11.81 73.65
N GLU A 147 -19.89 -12.81 73.63
CA GLU A 147 -19.58 -14.06 72.94
C GLU A 147 -19.25 -13.76 71.48
N THR A 148 -17.98 -13.95 71.10
CA THR A 148 -17.61 -14.06 69.69
C THR A 148 -17.90 -15.48 69.26
N ILE A 149 -19.19 -15.81 69.19
CA ILE A 149 -19.63 -16.90 68.32
C ILE A 149 -19.13 -16.48 66.93
N GLY A 150 -18.13 -17.20 66.39
CA GLY A 150 -17.68 -16.96 65.03
C GLY A 150 -18.91 -16.89 64.12
N LEU A 151 -18.89 -16.00 63.12
CA LEU A 151 -20.04 -15.77 62.24
C LEU A 151 -20.53 -17.10 61.62
N ALA A 152 -21.44 -17.78 62.30
CA ALA A 152 -22.28 -18.82 61.73
C ALA A 152 -23.37 -18.10 60.95
N GLN A 153 -22.94 -17.39 59.91
CA GLN A 153 -23.83 -17.10 58.80
C GLN A 153 -24.10 -18.46 58.17
N THR A 154 -25.29 -19.01 58.40
CA THR A 154 -25.97 -19.61 57.26
C THR A 154 -26.09 -18.49 56.27
N GLN A 155 -25.11 -18.38 55.38
CA GLN A 155 -25.12 -17.41 54.31
C GLN A 155 -26.49 -17.62 53.65
N PRO A 156 -27.46 -16.66 53.70
CA PRO A 156 -28.48 -16.68 52.68
C PRO A 156 -27.65 -16.66 51.41
N GLU A 157 -27.78 -17.68 50.58
CA GLU A 157 -27.02 -17.81 49.35
C GLU A 157 -26.98 -16.43 48.73
N ILE A 158 -25.80 -15.80 48.79
CA ILE A 158 -25.64 -14.54 48.10
C ILE A 158 -25.78 -15.03 46.69
N ILE A 159 -26.97 -14.83 46.11
CA ILE A 159 -27.10 -14.69 44.68
C ILE A 159 -26.18 -13.51 44.42
N ARG A 160 -24.90 -13.83 44.21
CA ARG A 160 -24.03 -12.96 43.46
C ARG A 160 -24.82 -12.89 42.18
N GLU A 161 -25.51 -11.78 41.96
CA GLU A 161 -25.76 -11.36 40.60
C GLU A 161 -24.38 -11.18 39.98
N THR A 162 -23.80 -12.30 39.57
CA THR A 162 -22.72 -12.41 38.61
C THR A 162 -23.17 -11.88 37.23
N GLY A 163 -24.34 -11.24 37.15
CA GLY A 163 -24.92 -10.64 35.95
C GLY A 163 -25.22 -9.13 36.02
N LEU A 164 -25.13 -8.42 37.16
CA LEU A 164 -25.41 -6.96 37.19
C LEU A 164 -24.17 -6.06 37.21
N PHE A 165 -23.01 -6.60 37.57
CA PHE A 165 -21.74 -6.11 37.05
C PHE A 165 -21.32 -7.03 35.91
N ASN A 166 -22.23 -7.28 34.98
CA ASN A 166 -21.75 -7.62 33.65
C ASN A 166 -20.88 -6.43 33.28
N ARG A 167 -19.58 -6.71 33.10
CA ARG A 167 -18.64 -5.96 32.28
C ARG A 167 -19.46 -5.01 31.40
N ALA A 168 -19.09 -3.73 31.32
CA ALA A 168 -19.11 -3.17 29.97
C ALA A 168 -18.37 -4.23 29.16
N ALA A 169 -19.11 -5.10 28.45
CA ALA A 169 -18.50 -5.90 27.42
C ALA A 169 -17.80 -4.81 26.64
N ALA A 170 -16.45 -4.85 26.64
CA ALA A 170 -15.70 -3.94 25.80
C ALA A 170 -16.43 -4.04 24.48
N ASP A 171 -17.08 -2.94 24.08
CA ASP A 171 -17.91 -2.91 22.90
C ASP A 171 -16.92 -3.25 21.81
N THR A 172 -16.97 -4.50 21.36
CA THR A 172 -16.02 -4.96 20.36
C THR A 172 -16.48 -4.22 19.14
N VAL A 173 -15.67 -3.27 18.69
CA VAL A 173 -15.95 -2.51 17.48
C VAL A 173 -16.38 -3.51 16.41
N ASP A 174 -17.63 -3.39 15.97
CA ASP A 174 -18.18 -4.24 14.93
C ASP A 174 -17.62 -3.72 13.60
N THR A 175 -16.67 -4.46 13.03
CA THR A 175 -16.05 -4.11 11.76
C THR A 175 -16.89 -4.64 10.60
N ALA A 176 -17.43 -3.74 9.79
CA ALA A 176 -17.98 -4.06 8.49
C ALA A 176 -16.86 -4.11 7.44
N VAL A 177 -16.96 -5.06 6.50
CA VAL A 177 -15.96 -5.27 5.45
C VAL A 177 -16.59 -5.05 4.09
N VAL A 178 -15.99 -4.18 3.29
CA VAL A 178 -16.37 -3.90 1.91
C VAL A 178 -15.53 -4.75 0.97
N SER A 179 -16.18 -5.44 0.04
CA SER A 179 -15.54 -6.22 -1.02
C SER A 179 -16.12 -5.88 -2.39
N MET A 180 -15.41 -6.26 -3.45
CA MET A 180 -15.85 -6.07 -4.83
C MET A 180 -15.62 -7.35 -5.64
N THR A 181 -16.60 -7.66 -6.49
CA THR A 181 -16.53 -8.67 -7.54
C THR A 181 -16.97 -8.07 -8.86
N GLY A 182 -16.63 -8.72 -9.98
CA GLY A 182 -16.97 -8.23 -11.30
C GLY A 182 -16.51 -9.17 -12.41
N PRO A 183 -16.66 -8.74 -13.68
CA PRO A 183 -16.29 -9.55 -14.83
C PRO A 183 -14.78 -9.75 -14.95
N GLY A 184 -14.39 -10.93 -15.41
CA GLY A 184 -13.00 -11.22 -15.80
C GLY A 184 -12.66 -10.72 -17.21
N SER A 185 -13.65 -10.55 -18.07
CA SER A 185 -13.45 -10.02 -19.42
C SER A 185 -14.71 -9.33 -19.95
N VAL A 186 -14.51 -8.50 -20.97
CA VAL A 186 -15.54 -7.81 -21.75
C VAL A 186 -15.06 -7.74 -23.19
N VAL A 187 -15.98 -7.69 -24.15
CA VAL A 187 -15.63 -7.46 -25.55
C VAL A 187 -15.47 -5.96 -25.76
N GLU A 188 -14.55 -5.55 -26.60
CA GLU A 188 -14.41 -4.17 -27.04
C GLU A 188 -15.72 -3.60 -27.61
N GLY A 189 -15.96 -2.29 -27.44
CA GLY A 189 -17.23 -1.65 -27.77
C GLY A 189 -18.47 -2.03 -26.94
N GLU A 190 -18.38 -3.01 -26.03
CA GLU A 190 -19.50 -3.49 -25.22
C GLU A 190 -19.48 -2.98 -23.76
N THR A 191 -20.64 -2.98 -23.12
CA THR A 191 -20.72 -2.70 -21.68
C THR A 191 -20.39 -3.95 -20.87
N THR A 192 -19.55 -3.81 -19.84
CA THR A 192 -19.25 -4.92 -18.91
C THR A 192 -20.51 -5.45 -18.23
N THR A 193 -20.46 -6.70 -17.76
CA THR A 193 -21.43 -7.11 -16.73
C THR A 193 -21.20 -6.37 -15.41
N ASP A 194 -22.17 -6.42 -14.51
CA ASP A 194 -22.14 -5.69 -13.25
C ASP A 194 -20.89 -6.01 -12.40
N TYR A 195 -20.15 -4.95 -12.06
CA TYR A 195 -19.32 -4.96 -10.86
C TYR A 195 -20.25 -4.84 -9.66
N THR A 196 -20.03 -5.68 -8.65
CA THR A 196 -20.83 -5.70 -7.42
C THR A 196 -19.95 -5.34 -6.25
N VAL A 197 -20.21 -4.20 -5.64
CA VAL A 197 -19.63 -3.83 -4.34
C VAL A 197 -20.55 -4.31 -3.24
N SER A 198 -20.00 -5.05 -2.28
CA SER A 198 -20.72 -5.62 -1.15
C SER A 198 -20.16 -5.12 0.17
N ILE A 199 -21.01 -4.97 1.18
CA ILE A 199 -20.61 -4.73 2.56
C ILE A 199 -21.22 -5.80 3.48
N SER A 200 -20.45 -6.30 4.44
CA SER A 200 -20.88 -7.38 5.34
C SER A 200 -22.02 -7.00 6.31
N GLN A 201 -22.25 -5.71 6.50
CA GLN A 201 -23.33 -5.16 7.34
C GLN A 201 -23.96 -3.96 6.63
N ALA A 202 -25.29 -3.89 6.62
CA ALA A 202 -26.01 -2.80 5.98
C ALA A 202 -25.74 -1.46 6.72
N PRO A 203 -25.34 -0.39 6.01
CA PRO A 203 -25.07 0.89 6.64
C PRO A 203 -26.39 1.57 7.04
N THR A 204 -26.32 2.47 8.02
CA THR A 204 -27.50 3.23 8.48
C THR A 204 -27.68 4.56 7.75
N GLU A 205 -26.62 5.01 7.05
CA GLU A 205 -26.59 6.14 6.13
C GLU A 205 -25.98 5.70 4.80
N ASP A 206 -26.17 6.48 3.73
CA ASP A 206 -25.59 6.17 2.43
C ASP A 206 -24.05 6.09 2.51
N LEU A 207 -23.50 4.99 2.05
CA LEU A 207 -22.08 4.68 2.09
C LEU A 207 -21.45 4.90 0.70
N LEU A 208 -20.67 5.97 0.56
CA LEU A 208 -19.90 6.23 -0.65
C LEU A 208 -18.65 5.34 -0.71
N VAL A 209 -18.45 4.68 -1.84
CA VAL A 209 -17.27 3.88 -2.16
C VAL A 209 -16.62 4.48 -3.40
N THR A 210 -15.35 4.83 -3.32
CA THR A 210 -14.57 5.39 -4.45
C THR A 210 -13.61 4.35 -5.00
N PHE A 211 -13.28 4.46 -6.29
CA PHE A 211 -12.43 3.51 -6.99
C PHE A 211 -11.14 4.14 -7.50
N ASN A 212 -10.09 3.33 -7.58
CA ASN A 212 -8.86 3.63 -8.30
C ASN A 212 -8.71 2.65 -9.47
N TYR A 213 -8.14 3.13 -10.56
CA TYR A 213 -7.88 2.35 -11.76
C TYR A 213 -6.39 2.23 -11.99
N THR A 214 -5.94 1.02 -12.33
CA THR A 214 -4.61 0.76 -12.84
C THR A 214 -4.77 -0.07 -14.10
N ALA A 215 -4.22 0.38 -15.21
CA ALA A 215 -4.22 -0.37 -16.44
C ALA A 215 -2.79 -0.83 -16.78
N THR A 216 -2.70 -1.96 -17.46
CA THR A 216 -1.40 -2.52 -17.91
C THR A 216 -1.11 -2.01 -19.31
N ASP A 217 -2.06 -2.27 -20.21
CA ASP A 217 -1.95 -1.98 -21.64
C ASP A 217 -3.08 -1.02 -22.09
N ALA A 218 -4.26 -1.11 -21.47
CA ALA A 218 -5.36 -0.17 -21.67
C ALA A 218 -5.08 1.26 -21.12
N ASP A 219 -5.79 2.25 -21.62
CA ASP A 219 -5.90 3.61 -21.13
C ASP A 219 -7.33 4.20 -21.21
N GLY A 220 -7.45 5.52 -21.24
CA GLY A 220 -8.73 6.22 -21.33
C GLY A 220 -9.34 6.24 -22.74
N SER A 221 -8.65 5.72 -23.76
CA SER A 221 -9.21 5.43 -25.08
C SER A 221 -10.08 4.18 -25.12
N ASP A 222 -9.87 3.20 -24.23
CA ASP A 222 -10.49 1.87 -24.39
C ASP A 222 -11.65 1.64 -23.41
N TYR A 223 -11.77 2.46 -22.36
CA TYR A 223 -12.92 2.41 -21.45
C TYR A 223 -13.25 3.71 -20.73
N THR A 224 -14.52 3.84 -20.34
CA THR A 224 -15.02 4.96 -19.53
C THR A 224 -15.10 4.59 -18.05
N ALA A 225 -14.15 5.10 -17.26
CA ALA A 225 -14.06 4.81 -15.82
C ALA A 225 -15.23 5.38 -15.00
N VAL A 226 -15.73 4.57 -14.05
CA VAL A 226 -16.67 5.00 -13.01
C VAL A 226 -15.91 5.28 -11.71
N ASN A 227 -15.99 6.51 -11.18
CA ASN A 227 -15.16 6.91 -10.04
C ASN A 227 -15.68 6.48 -8.66
N SER A 228 -16.99 6.22 -8.54
CA SER A 228 -17.60 5.87 -7.26
C SER A 228 -18.96 5.22 -7.41
N VAL A 229 -19.34 4.42 -6.42
CA VAL A 229 -20.70 3.89 -6.24
C VAL A 229 -21.18 4.19 -4.81
N THR A 230 -22.50 4.27 -4.60
CA THR A 230 -23.08 4.46 -3.27
C THR A 230 -23.91 3.24 -2.88
N ILE A 231 -23.59 2.61 -1.76
CA ILE A 231 -24.47 1.62 -1.13
C ILE A 231 -25.47 2.39 -0.28
N LEU A 232 -26.76 2.28 -0.62
CA LEU A 232 -27.81 3.01 0.08
C LEU A 232 -28.02 2.49 1.50
N ALA A 233 -28.49 3.36 2.39
CA ALA A 233 -28.84 2.98 3.75
C ALA A 233 -29.80 1.77 3.78
N GLY A 234 -29.47 0.76 4.57
CA GLY A 234 -30.23 -0.48 4.70
C GLY A 234 -29.93 -1.55 3.64
N GLU A 235 -29.16 -1.23 2.60
CA GLU A 235 -28.74 -2.17 1.55
C GLU A 235 -27.33 -2.70 1.81
N THR A 236 -27.02 -3.90 1.34
CA THR A 236 -25.67 -4.49 1.49
C THR A 236 -24.85 -4.49 0.21
N THR A 237 -25.43 -4.02 -0.90
CA THR A 237 -24.79 -4.09 -2.22
C THR A 237 -25.14 -2.88 -3.07
N ALA A 238 -24.21 -2.50 -3.95
CA ALA A 238 -24.48 -1.62 -5.08
C ALA A 238 -23.71 -2.12 -6.32
N THR A 239 -24.25 -1.87 -7.50
CA THR A 239 -23.63 -2.28 -8.76
C THR A 239 -23.31 -1.09 -9.64
N PHE A 240 -22.33 -1.28 -10.52
CA PHE A 240 -22.02 -0.37 -11.62
C PHE A 240 -21.47 -1.17 -12.80
N THR A 241 -21.50 -0.57 -13.98
CA THR A 241 -20.90 -1.11 -15.20
C THR A 241 -19.82 -0.17 -15.71
N ILE A 242 -18.96 -0.68 -16.57
CA ILE A 242 -17.97 0.10 -17.31
C ILE A 242 -18.28 -0.11 -18.79
N ASP A 243 -18.28 0.97 -19.56
CA ASP A 243 -18.40 0.91 -21.02
C ASP A 243 -16.99 0.84 -21.60
N THR A 244 -16.71 -0.14 -22.45
CA THR A 244 -15.53 -0.11 -23.32
C THR A 244 -15.83 0.71 -24.57
N LEU A 245 -14.77 1.20 -25.18
CA LEU A 245 -14.81 1.98 -26.43
C LEU A 245 -14.37 1.06 -27.56
N ASP A 246 -14.75 1.41 -28.78
CA ASP A 246 -14.54 0.61 -29.99
C ASP A 246 -13.75 1.47 -30.96
N ASP A 247 -12.63 0.95 -31.48
CA ASP A 247 -11.80 1.68 -32.41
C ASP A 247 -11.05 0.78 -33.42
N ALA A 248 -10.33 1.42 -34.35
CA ALA A 248 -9.70 0.70 -35.45
C ALA A 248 -8.32 0.12 -35.13
N LEU A 249 -7.79 0.30 -33.92
CA LEU A 249 -6.44 -0.09 -33.56
C LEU A 249 -6.34 -1.58 -33.27
N ALA A 250 -5.33 -2.23 -33.82
CA ALA A 250 -5.05 -3.63 -33.52
C ALA A 250 -4.17 -3.75 -32.26
N GLU A 251 -4.80 -3.77 -31.08
CA GLU A 251 -4.09 -3.71 -29.78
C GLU A 251 -3.98 -5.08 -29.09
N GLY A 252 -4.83 -6.04 -29.46
CA GLY A 252 -4.90 -7.35 -28.83
C GLY A 252 -5.56 -7.30 -27.46
N ASP A 253 -5.43 -8.36 -26.65
CA ASP A 253 -6.07 -8.39 -25.32
C ASP A 253 -5.43 -7.37 -24.37
N GLU A 254 -6.23 -6.41 -23.89
CA GLU A 254 -5.81 -5.40 -22.94
C GLU A 254 -6.43 -5.62 -21.57
N SER A 255 -5.91 -4.98 -20.52
CA SER A 255 -6.50 -5.13 -19.19
C SER A 255 -6.41 -3.90 -18.31
N PHE A 256 -7.49 -3.68 -17.57
CA PHE A 256 -7.56 -2.73 -16.48
C PHE A 256 -7.97 -3.41 -15.19
N THR A 257 -7.55 -2.84 -14.07
CA THR A 257 -7.90 -3.27 -12.72
C THR A 257 -8.59 -2.15 -11.99
N VAL A 258 -9.83 -2.41 -11.57
CA VAL A 258 -10.59 -1.54 -10.67
C VAL A 258 -10.30 -1.97 -9.25
N SER A 259 -9.94 -1.05 -8.38
CA SER A 259 -9.73 -1.31 -6.96
C SER A 259 -10.51 -0.34 -6.09
N ILE A 260 -10.95 -0.80 -4.92
CA ILE A 260 -11.59 0.05 -3.93
C ILE A 260 -10.53 1.00 -3.35
N GLY A 261 -10.74 2.30 -3.51
CA GLY A 261 -9.83 3.34 -3.05
C GLY A 261 -10.12 3.77 -1.61
N SER A 262 -11.27 4.40 -1.40
CA SER A 262 -11.72 4.81 -0.06
C SER A 262 -13.21 4.50 0.13
N VAL A 263 -13.57 4.23 1.38
CA VAL A 263 -14.93 3.91 1.82
C VAL A 263 -15.33 4.91 2.90
N GLY A 264 -16.59 5.36 2.87
CA GLY A 264 -17.17 6.12 3.97
C GLY A 264 -17.40 5.25 5.21
N THR A 265 -18.04 5.81 6.24
CA THR A 265 -18.45 5.05 7.43
C THR A 265 -19.89 4.56 7.35
N GLY A 266 -20.77 5.25 6.61
CA GLY A 266 -22.18 4.84 6.46
C GLY A 266 -22.95 4.73 7.79
N GLY A 267 -22.51 5.46 8.82
CA GLY A 267 -23.07 5.38 10.17
C GLY A 267 -22.74 4.08 10.93
N LEU A 268 -21.74 3.31 10.47
CA LEU A 268 -21.19 2.13 11.16
C LEU A 268 -19.97 2.51 12.03
N GLU A 269 -19.66 1.66 13.01
CA GLU A 269 -18.58 1.86 13.99
C GLU A 269 -17.19 1.76 13.36
N ASP A 270 -16.98 0.80 12.45
CA ASP A 270 -15.73 0.60 11.69
C ASP A 270 -16.04 -0.02 10.33
N VAL A 271 -15.44 0.53 9.27
CA VAL A 271 -15.59 0.03 7.90
C VAL A 271 -14.21 -0.15 7.31
N ARG A 272 -13.92 -1.38 6.87
CA ARG A 272 -12.64 -1.73 6.25
C ARG A 272 -12.82 -2.31 4.87
N ILE A 273 -11.81 -2.14 4.05
CA ILE A 273 -11.73 -2.78 2.74
C ILE A 273 -11.18 -4.20 2.92
N SER A 274 -11.77 -5.17 2.24
CA SER A 274 -11.32 -6.56 2.24
C SER A 274 -9.88 -6.66 1.72
N PRO A 275 -8.94 -7.30 2.43
CA PRO A 275 -7.56 -7.45 1.93
C PRO A 275 -7.44 -8.45 0.78
N ALA A 276 -8.48 -9.25 0.52
CA ALA A 276 -8.47 -10.30 -0.51
C ALA A 276 -9.37 -9.97 -1.71
N GLU A 277 -10.41 -9.16 -1.51
CA GLU A 277 -11.46 -8.87 -2.51
C GLU A 277 -11.65 -7.36 -2.65
N ASN A 278 -10.55 -6.62 -2.81
CA ASN A 278 -10.57 -5.17 -3.01
C ASN A 278 -10.36 -4.75 -4.45
N ALA A 279 -10.10 -5.68 -5.37
CA ALA A 279 -9.80 -5.36 -6.75
C ALA A 279 -10.34 -6.42 -7.70
N VAL A 280 -10.70 -5.98 -8.91
CA VAL A 280 -11.16 -6.82 -10.01
C VAL A 280 -10.36 -6.42 -11.24
N THR A 281 -9.70 -7.39 -11.87
CA THR A 281 -9.05 -7.21 -13.17
C THR A 281 -10.00 -7.69 -14.25
N THR A 282 -10.18 -6.86 -15.27
CA THR A 282 -11.03 -7.14 -16.42
C THR A 282 -10.20 -6.98 -17.68
N THR A 283 -10.25 -7.99 -18.52
CA THR A 283 -9.60 -7.98 -19.84
C THR A 283 -10.58 -7.47 -20.89
N ILE A 284 -10.17 -6.46 -21.66
CA ILE A 284 -10.85 -6.03 -22.87
C ILE A 284 -10.34 -6.95 -23.98
N VAL A 285 -11.26 -7.64 -24.63
CA VAL A 285 -10.95 -8.56 -25.72
C VAL A 285 -11.54 -7.95 -26.98
N ASP A 286 -10.69 -7.77 -27.97
CA ASP A 286 -11.05 -7.38 -29.33
C ASP A 286 -12.27 -8.18 -29.84
N GLU A 287 -13.13 -7.48 -30.60
CA GLU A 287 -14.35 -8.07 -31.11
C GLU A 287 -14.08 -9.17 -32.16
N PRO A 288 -14.86 -10.26 -32.17
CA PRO A 288 -14.59 -11.36 -33.08
C PRO A 288 -14.88 -11.01 -34.55
N THR A 289 -15.47 -9.86 -34.85
CA THR A 289 -15.88 -9.47 -36.21
C THR A 289 -15.91 -7.96 -36.38
N ALA A 290 -14.79 -7.40 -36.87
CA ALA A 290 -14.68 -6.00 -37.30
C ALA A 290 -15.93 -5.48 -38.04
N GLY A 291 -16.55 -4.47 -37.43
CA GLY A 291 -17.48 -3.54 -38.01
C GLY A 291 -16.84 -2.48 -38.93
N PRO A 292 -17.64 -1.50 -39.39
CA PRO A 292 -17.16 -0.37 -40.19
C PRO A 292 -16.24 0.58 -39.43
N GLU A 293 -16.38 0.63 -38.11
CA GLU A 293 -15.59 1.43 -37.18
C GLU A 293 -14.13 0.99 -37.15
N ASP A 294 -13.85 -0.28 -37.45
CA ASP A 294 -12.50 -0.87 -37.30
C ASP A 294 -11.70 -0.87 -38.61
N THR A 295 -12.21 -0.15 -39.61
CA THR A 295 -11.59 -0.08 -40.93
C THR A 295 -10.94 1.28 -41.18
N ALA A 296 -9.61 1.30 -41.18
CA ALA A 296 -8.84 2.42 -41.70
C ALA A 296 -8.90 2.48 -43.24
N LEU A 297 -9.05 3.68 -43.80
CA LEU A 297 -9.16 3.89 -45.25
C LEU A 297 -7.93 4.58 -45.83
N ILE A 298 -7.38 3.97 -46.89
CA ILE A 298 -6.30 4.54 -47.70
C ILE A 298 -6.86 5.24 -48.93
N SER A 299 -6.42 6.47 -49.17
CA SER A 299 -6.77 7.29 -50.32
C SER A 299 -5.53 7.75 -51.08
N ILE A 300 -5.69 8.04 -52.37
CA ILE A 300 -4.67 8.65 -53.22
C ILE A 300 -5.21 9.92 -53.88
N THR A 301 -4.38 10.96 -53.91
CA THR A 301 -4.63 12.21 -54.65
C THR A 301 -3.36 12.63 -55.38
N GLY A 302 -3.47 13.51 -56.38
CA GLY A 302 -2.29 13.99 -57.09
C GLY A 302 -2.57 14.82 -58.32
N ALA A 303 -1.58 14.88 -59.21
CA ALA A 303 -1.63 15.70 -60.42
C ALA A 303 -2.51 15.07 -61.50
N GLN A 304 -3.40 15.86 -62.11
CA GLN A 304 -4.24 15.42 -63.23
C GLN A 304 -3.63 15.66 -64.62
N THR A 305 -2.54 16.43 -64.68
CA THR A 305 -1.86 16.78 -65.93
C THR A 305 -0.37 16.87 -65.68
N ILE A 306 0.42 16.18 -66.49
CA ILE A 306 1.88 16.21 -66.45
C ILE A 306 2.38 16.55 -67.84
N ILE A 307 3.46 17.32 -67.91
CA ILE A 307 4.13 17.64 -69.16
C ILE A 307 5.20 16.57 -69.39
N GLU A 308 5.24 16.02 -70.60
CA GLU A 308 6.26 15.07 -71.03
C GLU A 308 7.69 15.61 -70.75
N GLY A 309 8.57 14.72 -70.30
CA GLY A 309 9.95 15.04 -69.92
C GLY A 309 10.10 15.74 -68.57
N GLU A 310 9.00 15.97 -67.84
CA GLU A 310 9.02 16.61 -66.52
C GLU A 310 8.61 15.63 -65.42
N THR A 311 8.99 15.96 -64.19
CA THR A 311 8.49 15.30 -62.98
C THR A 311 7.06 15.79 -62.69
N SER A 312 6.17 14.86 -62.33
CA SER A 312 4.81 15.18 -61.91
C SER A 312 4.76 16.10 -60.70
N GLY A 313 3.61 16.76 -60.48
CA GLY A 313 3.29 17.26 -59.14
C GLY A 313 3.23 16.10 -58.12
N ASN A 314 3.22 16.42 -56.82
CA ASN A 314 3.16 15.40 -55.78
C ASN A 314 1.86 14.61 -55.89
N TYR A 315 1.99 13.29 -55.91
CA TYR A 315 0.95 12.36 -55.51
C TYR A 315 1.08 12.12 -54.02
N THR A 316 -0.04 12.04 -53.32
CA THR A 316 -0.10 11.80 -51.89
C THR A 316 -0.97 10.59 -51.63
N VAL A 317 -0.42 9.60 -50.94
CA VAL A 317 -1.18 8.48 -50.35
C VAL A 317 -1.35 8.76 -48.87
N SER A 318 -2.58 8.66 -48.37
CA SER A 318 -2.94 8.96 -46.97
C SER A 318 -3.84 7.90 -46.37
N VAL A 319 -3.67 7.68 -45.06
CA VAL A 319 -4.61 6.94 -44.21
C VAL A 319 -5.47 7.94 -43.43
N ASP A 320 -6.73 7.62 -43.18
CA ASP A 320 -7.70 8.48 -42.49
C ASP A 320 -7.60 8.46 -40.95
N GLN A 321 -6.57 7.81 -40.42
CA GLN A 321 -6.26 7.72 -38.99
C GLN A 321 -5.22 8.76 -38.56
N LEU A 322 -5.06 8.99 -37.24
CA LEU A 322 -4.07 9.95 -36.75
C LEU A 322 -2.66 9.44 -37.00
N ALA A 323 -1.72 10.38 -37.20
CA ALA A 323 -0.32 10.02 -37.37
C ALA A 323 0.30 9.33 -36.15
N ALA A 324 -0.26 9.53 -34.95
CA ALA A 324 0.19 8.88 -33.72
C ALA A 324 -0.14 7.37 -33.70
N ASP A 325 -1.25 7.00 -34.32
CA ASP A 325 -1.82 5.65 -34.36
C ASP A 325 -1.06 4.75 -35.36
N VAL A 326 -0.42 5.37 -36.35
CA VAL A 326 0.48 4.69 -37.28
C VAL A 326 1.82 4.43 -36.59
N THR A 327 1.90 3.41 -35.74
CA THR A 327 3.12 3.04 -34.99
C THR A 327 4.12 2.21 -35.79
N ARG A 328 3.66 1.61 -36.90
CA ARG A 328 4.41 0.76 -37.85
C ARG A 328 4.16 1.21 -39.29
N PRO A 329 5.10 0.97 -40.21
CA PRO A 329 4.93 1.40 -41.60
C PRO A 329 3.80 0.67 -42.32
N ILE A 330 2.98 1.42 -43.06
CA ILE A 330 1.95 0.87 -43.97
C ILE A 330 2.53 0.82 -45.38
N THR A 331 2.47 -0.35 -46.03
CA THR A 331 2.95 -0.51 -47.41
C THR A 331 1.78 -0.59 -48.37
N VAL A 332 1.81 0.21 -49.43
CA VAL A 332 0.74 0.28 -50.43
C VAL A 332 1.33 0.05 -51.82
N GLU A 333 0.87 -1.00 -52.50
CA GLU A 333 1.19 -1.28 -53.91
C GLU A 333 0.45 -0.31 -54.83
N LEU A 334 1.11 0.14 -55.89
CA LEU A 334 0.53 1.02 -56.91
C LEU A 334 0.42 0.28 -58.23
N ILE A 335 -0.77 0.32 -58.84
CA ILE A 335 -1.08 -0.34 -60.11
C ILE A 335 -1.35 0.73 -61.16
N TYR A 336 -0.63 0.66 -62.27
CA TYR A 336 -0.76 1.58 -63.40
C TYR A 336 -1.57 0.95 -64.53
N SER A 337 -2.40 1.77 -65.17
CA SER A 337 -3.14 1.41 -66.39
C SER A 337 -3.35 2.65 -67.24
N GLY A 338 -3.66 2.51 -68.52
CA GLY A 338 -3.90 3.65 -69.40
C GLY A 338 -3.33 3.44 -70.80
N THR A 339 -3.16 4.52 -71.53
CA THR A 339 -2.51 4.53 -72.84
C THR A 339 -1.00 4.76 -72.74
N ALA A 340 -0.54 5.52 -71.74
CA ALA A 340 0.88 5.62 -71.41
C ALA A 340 1.34 4.35 -70.66
N GLU A 341 2.49 3.80 -71.05
CA GLU A 341 3.08 2.55 -70.56
C GLU A 341 4.31 2.83 -69.67
N ASP A 342 4.38 2.11 -68.54
CA ASP A 342 5.49 2.22 -67.58
C ASP A 342 6.79 1.68 -68.18
N GLY A 343 7.85 2.47 -68.11
CA GLY A 343 9.17 2.22 -68.67
C GLY A 343 9.35 2.72 -70.11
N THR A 344 8.27 3.13 -70.79
CA THR A 344 8.33 3.81 -72.10
C THR A 344 8.02 5.29 -71.96
N ASP A 345 6.92 5.64 -71.30
CA ASP A 345 6.37 7.00 -71.27
C ASP A 345 6.55 7.66 -69.91
N PHE A 346 6.65 6.85 -68.85
CA PHE A 346 6.97 7.31 -67.50
C PHE A 346 7.73 6.23 -66.72
N THR A 347 8.30 6.60 -65.58
CA THR A 347 8.88 5.65 -64.61
C THR A 347 7.97 5.53 -63.40
N GLY A 348 7.25 4.42 -63.30
CA GLY A 348 6.32 4.12 -62.21
C GLY A 348 7.02 3.87 -60.87
N VAL A 349 6.33 4.22 -59.79
CA VAL A 349 6.67 3.79 -58.43
C VAL A 349 5.83 2.56 -58.10
N ALA A 350 6.46 1.41 -57.83
CA ALA A 350 5.75 0.15 -57.60
C ALA A 350 5.01 0.10 -56.24
N GLN A 351 5.59 0.72 -55.20
CA GLN A 351 4.98 0.77 -53.87
C GLN A 351 5.40 2.04 -53.14
N VAL A 352 4.55 2.50 -52.23
CA VAL A 352 4.84 3.57 -51.29
C VAL A 352 4.71 3.07 -49.85
N ILE A 353 5.39 3.75 -48.93
CA ILE A 353 5.38 3.43 -47.51
C ILE A 353 4.97 4.68 -46.75
N ILE A 354 3.83 4.61 -46.05
CA ILE A 354 3.49 5.61 -45.02
C ILE A 354 4.33 5.25 -43.79
N PRO A 355 5.30 6.09 -43.38
CA PRO A 355 6.19 5.76 -42.28
C PRO A 355 5.47 5.86 -40.93
N ALA A 356 5.97 5.14 -39.94
CA ALA A 356 5.50 5.28 -38.57
C ALA A 356 5.59 6.73 -38.07
N GLY A 357 4.58 7.19 -37.34
CA GLY A 357 4.44 8.57 -36.87
C GLY A 357 3.96 9.54 -37.95
N SER A 358 3.45 9.04 -39.09
CA SER A 358 2.90 9.83 -40.19
C SER A 358 1.63 9.18 -40.72
N ASN A 359 0.68 9.99 -41.21
CA ASN A 359 -0.55 9.50 -41.83
C ASN A 359 -0.57 9.69 -43.36
N SER A 360 0.52 10.15 -43.95
CA SER A 360 0.63 10.28 -45.41
C SER A 360 2.07 10.15 -45.90
N VAL A 361 2.21 9.89 -47.19
CA VAL A 361 3.48 9.91 -47.91
C VAL A 361 3.29 10.53 -49.29
N ASP A 362 4.24 11.37 -49.68
CA ASP A 362 4.29 11.96 -51.02
C ASP A 362 5.25 11.16 -51.92
N PHE A 363 4.89 11.04 -53.20
CA PHE A 363 5.75 10.54 -54.25
C PHE A 363 5.53 11.33 -55.54
N SER A 364 6.42 11.16 -56.51
CA SER A 364 6.32 11.76 -57.83
C SER A 364 6.59 10.71 -58.90
N ILE A 365 6.10 10.98 -60.11
CA ILE A 365 6.32 10.17 -61.30
C ILE A 365 7.11 11.01 -62.29
N ASP A 366 8.20 10.45 -62.80
CA ASP A 366 8.98 11.08 -63.86
C ASP A 366 8.43 10.63 -65.21
N THR A 367 8.00 11.57 -66.04
CA THR A 367 7.67 11.28 -67.45
C THR A 367 8.94 11.31 -68.29
N LEU A 368 8.97 10.49 -69.34
CA LEU A 368 10.13 10.33 -70.20
C LEU A 368 9.96 11.21 -71.44
N ASP A 369 11.01 11.96 -71.79
CA ASP A 369 11.06 12.75 -73.03
C ASP A 369 11.62 11.86 -74.15
N ASP A 370 10.86 11.77 -75.22
CA ASP A 370 11.04 10.82 -76.31
C ASP A 370 11.04 11.58 -77.67
N VAL A 371 11.39 10.90 -78.77
CA VAL A 371 11.50 11.55 -80.11
C VAL A 371 10.28 11.33 -81.01
N LEU A 372 9.34 10.52 -80.56
CA LEU A 372 8.07 10.25 -81.20
C LEU A 372 7.08 11.36 -80.83
N ALA A 373 6.00 11.45 -81.60
CA ALA A 373 4.93 12.38 -81.34
C ALA A 373 3.65 11.55 -81.21
N GLU A 374 3.29 11.25 -79.98
CA GLU A 374 2.32 10.19 -79.66
C GLU A 374 0.92 10.74 -79.35
N GLY A 375 0.81 12.06 -79.21
CA GLY A 375 -0.45 12.75 -78.93
C GLY A 375 -0.63 12.96 -77.43
N SER A 376 -1.88 13.01 -76.97
CA SER A 376 -2.16 13.06 -75.53
C SER A 376 -2.44 11.64 -75.06
N GLU A 377 -1.73 11.24 -74.03
CA GLU A 377 -1.86 9.94 -73.38
C GLU A 377 -2.26 10.12 -71.93
N ASP A 378 -2.68 9.02 -71.30
CA ASP A 378 -3.12 8.97 -69.92
C ASP A 378 -2.56 7.73 -69.21
N PHE A 379 -2.35 7.87 -67.91
CA PHE A 379 -2.28 6.74 -67.00
C PHE A 379 -3.13 7.04 -65.77
N THR A 380 -3.62 5.98 -65.14
CA THR A 380 -4.36 6.00 -63.88
C THR A 380 -3.56 5.20 -62.87
N ILE A 381 -3.35 5.79 -61.68
CA ILE A 381 -2.75 5.10 -60.55
C ILE A 381 -3.89 4.57 -59.68
N THR A 382 -3.93 3.26 -59.45
CA THR A 382 -4.90 2.62 -58.54
C THR A 382 -4.17 1.99 -57.37
N LEU A 383 -4.74 2.12 -56.18
CA LEU A 383 -4.24 1.46 -54.97
C LEU A 383 -4.45 -0.06 -55.09
N GLY A 384 -3.35 -0.80 -54.95
CA GLY A 384 -3.31 -2.26 -54.99
C GLY A 384 -3.38 -2.88 -53.60
N THR A 385 -2.55 -3.90 -53.38
CA THR A 385 -2.45 -4.57 -52.08
C THR A 385 -1.97 -3.59 -51.00
N ILE A 386 -2.68 -3.54 -49.87
CA ILE A 386 -2.28 -2.79 -48.67
C ILE A 386 -1.81 -3.79 -47.62
N THR A 387 -0.63 -3.57 -47.06
CA THR A 387 -0.08 -4.37 -45.95
C THR A 387 0.09 -3.47 -44.73
N ASP A 388 -0.56 -3.86 -43.65
CA ASP A 388 -0.62 -3.12 -42.39
C ASP A 388 -0.55 -4.07 -41.17
N SER A 389 -0.23 -3.51 -40.01
CA SER A 389 -0.34 -4.17 -38.71
C SER A 389 -0.63 -3.18 -37.56
N ASN A 390 -1.16 -2.01 -37.90
CA ASN A 390 -1.56 -0.98 -36.93
C ASN A 390 -3.05 -1.07 -36.63
N PHE A 391 -3.85 -1.38 -37.66
CA PHE A 391 -5.30 -1.40 -37.59
C PHE A 391 -5.83 -2.81 -37.77
N GLU A 392 -7.00 -3.07 -37.20
CA GLU A 392 -7.67 -4.37 -37.33
C GLU A 392 -7.99 -4.70 -38.78
N ASN A 393 -8.52 -3.69 -39.49
CA ASN A 393 -8.75 -3.75 -40.91
C ASN A 393 -8.24 -2.48 -41.61
N ILE A 394 -7.76 -2.66 -42.84
CA ILE A 394 -7.35 -1.57 -43.69
C ILE A 394 -7.81 -1.82 -45.12
N ALA A 395 -8.39 -0.80 -45.75
CA ALA A 395 -8.93 -0.91 -47.09
C ALA A 395 -8.67 0.35 -47.91
N ALA A 396 -8.74 0.24 -49.23
CA ALA A 396 -8.73 1.40 -50.10
C ALA A 396 -10.11 2.09 -50.07
N ASP A 397 -10.14 3.41 -49.93
CA ASP A 397 -11.37 4.21 -50.02
C ASP A 397 -11.97 4.07 -51.41
N ALA A 398 -13.17 3.48 -51.51
CA ALA A 398 -13.85 3.25 -52.79
C ALA A 398 -14.13 4.54 -53.59
N SER A 399 -14.10 5.71 -52.95
CA SER A 399 -14.28 7.01 -53.57
C SER A 399 -12.98 7.71 -53.97
N ALA A 400 -11.83 7.23 -53.48
CA ALA A 400 -10.52 7.87 -53.63
C ALA A 400 -9.36 6.85 -53.77
N ASN A 401 -9.62 5.67 -54.34
CA ASN A 401 -8.62 4.62 -54.54
C ASN A 401 -7.88 4.71 -55.89
N SER A 402 -8.16 5.74 -56.68
CA SER A 402 -7.43 6.02 -57.91
C SER A 402 -7.39 7.50 -58.25
N VAL A 403 -6.40 7.90 -59.05
CA VAL A 403 -6.18 9.28 -59.51
C VAL A 403 -5.78 9.33 -60.98
#